data_AF-A0A1B6FAH2-F1
#
_entry.id   AF-A0A1B6FAH2-F1
#
_cell.length_a   1.000
_cell.length_b   1.000
_cell.length_c   1.000
_cell.angle_alpha   90.00
_cell.angle_beta   90.00
_cell.angle_gamma   90.00
#
_symmetry.space_group_name_H-M   'P 1'
#
loop_
_entity.id
_entity.type
_entity.pdbx_description
1 polymer ?
#
loop_
_entity_poly.entity_id
_entity_poly.type
_entity_poly.pdbx_seq_one_letter_code
_entity_poly.pdbx_strand_id
1 'polypeptide(L)'
;HWNTFTELPVYCIKWFACYLSERTQVVEVQTMTTEITKTHQSKPLPIQRGFPQGSVLGPVLFVLFVNDFSTHIQDQSTSCVMYADDTTLLIKNHTAEGVCAAATASLKKALKYCKINYLAINPQKTIQINFSKKKRLYPQH
;
A
#
# COMPACT_ATOMS: atom_id res chain seq x y z
N HIS A 1 29.02 -6.92 1.24
CA HIS A 1 28.77 -7.95 0.21
C HIS A 1 27.30 -7.96 -0.26
N TRP A 2 26.73 -6.82 -0.67
CA TRP A 2 25.30 -6.71 -1.06
C TRP A 2 25.08 -6.20 -2.50
N ASN A 3 26.01 -6.46 -3.41
CA ASN A 3 25.97 -5.94 -4.79
C ASN A 3 25.62 -7.00 -5.86
N THR A 4 24.99 -8.12 -5.50
CA THR A 4 24.71 -9.22 -6.46
C THR A 4 23.24 -9.44 -6.82
N PHE A 5 22.31 -8.60 -6.35
CA PHE A 5 20.87 -8.73 -6.68
C PHE A 5 20.43 -7.95 -7.92
N THR A 6 21.34 -7.52 -8.79
CA THR A 6 20.98 -6.52 -9.79
C THR A 6 20.13 -7.01 -10.96
N GLU A 7 19.97 -8.32 -11.22
CA GLU A 7 19.06 -8.75 -12.30
C GLU A 7 18.31 -10.04 -11.95
N LEU A 8 16.98 -9.94 -11.84
CA LEU A 8 16.12 -11.11 -11.84
C LEU A 8 16.33 -11.87 -13.16
N PRO A 9 16.49 -13.20 -13.12
CA PRO A 9 16.63 -13.98 -14.34
C PRO A 9 15.48 -13.73 -15.32
N VAL A 10 15.77 -13.70 -16.62
CA VAL A 10 14.79 -13.43 -17.67
C VAL A 10 13.57 -14.35 -17.59
N TYR A 11 13.75 -15.60 -17.16
CA TYR A 11 12.64 -16.54 -16.97
C TYR A 11 11.70 -16.14 -15.82
N CYS A 12 12.21 -15.55 -14.73
CA CYS A 12 11.38 -15.02 -13.64
C CYS A 12 10.53 -13.85 -14.14
N ILE A 13 11.12 -12.95 -14.94
CA ILE A 13 10.41 -11.80 -15.53
C ILE A 13 9.29 -12.29 -16.47
N LYS A 14 9.59 -13.25 -17.35
CA LYS A 14 8.58 -13.88 -18.23
C LYS A 14 7.47 -14.54 -17.42
N TRP A 15 7.83 -15.25 -16.36
CA TRP A 15 6.85 -15.90 -15.49
C TRP A 15 5.94 -14.89 -14.77
N PHE A 16 6.50 -13.79 -14.25
CA PHE A 16 5.69 -12.69 -13.69
C PHE A 16 4.79 -12.03 -14.74
N ALA A 17 5.28 -11.84 -15.96
CA ALA A 17 4.47 -11.32 -17.05
C ALA A 17 3.29 -12.24 -17.36
N CYS A 18 3.52 -13.55 -17.49
CA CYS A 18 2.45 -14.54 -17.67
C CYS A 18 1.45 -14.53 -16.50
N TYR A 19 1.95 -14.42 -15.26
CA TYR A 19 1.11 -14.39 -14.06
C TYR A 19 0.18 -13.16 -14.00
N LEU A 20 0.60 -12.02 -14.56
CA LEU A 20 -0.14 -10.76 -14.51
C LEU A 20 -0.98 -10.48 -15.76
N SER A 21 -0.67 -11.10 -16.90
CA SER A 21 -1.31 -10.86 -18.20
C SER A 21 -2.56 -11.68 -18.45
N GLU A 22 -3.40 -11.21 -19.39
CA GLU A 22 -4.56 -11.92 -19.95
C GLU A 22 -5.61 -12.41 -18.93
N ARG A 23 -5.68 -11.75 -17.77
CA ARG A 23 -6.64 -12.09 -16.73
C ARG A 23 -8.01 -11.47 -17.02
N THR A 24 -9.06 -12.18 -16.65
CA THR A 24 -10.45 -11.70 -16.70
C THR A 24 -11.18 -11.99 -15.40
N GLN A 25 -12.17 -11.18 -15.07
CA GLN A 25 -13.08 -11.37 -13.94
C GLN A 25 -14.53 -11.53 -14.42
N VAL A 26 -15.31 -12.32 -13.67
CA VAL A 26 -16.76 -12.46 -13.79
C VAL A 26 -17.40 -12.32 -12.42
N VAL A 27 -18.64 -11.86 -12.38
CA VAL A 27 -19.47 -11.84 -11.17
C VAL A 27 -20.55 -12.91 -11.33
N GLU A 28 -20.67 -13.79 -10.34
CA GLU A 28 -21.72 -14.80 -10.25
C GLU A 28 -22.67 -14.45 -9.10
N VAL A 29 -23.98 -14.45 -9.37
CA VAL A 29 -25.03 -14.27 -8.37
C VAL A 29 -25.96 -15.47 -8.40
N GLN A 30 -26.16 -16.09 -7.24
CA GLN A 30 -27.09 -17.20 -7.08
C GLN A 30 -28.39 -16.69 -6.42
N THR A 31 -29.52 -16.95 -7.06
CA THR A 31 -30.85 -16.62 -6.56
C THR A 31 -31.55 -17.92 -6.19
N MET A 32 -31.89 -18.09 -4.92
CA MET A 32 -32.68 -19.23 -4.44
C MET A 32 -34.15 -18.81 -4.27
N THR A 33 -35.05 -19.49 -4.95
CA THR A 33 -36.46 -19.57 -4.55
C THR A 33 -36.69 -20.91 -3.83
N THR A 34 -37.84 -21.07 -3.17
CA THR A 34 -38.20 -22.25 -2.35
C THR A 34 -38.00 -23.61 -3.03
N GLU A 35 -37.86 -23.65 -4.36
CA GLU A 35 -37.75 -24.87 -5.15
C GLU A 35 -36.56 -24.87 -6.14
N ILE A 36 -35.96 -23.72 -6.46
CA ILE A 36 -34.97 -23.60 -7.54
C ILE A 36 -33.85 -22.65 -7.16
N THR A 37 -32.61 -23.08 -7.41
CA THR A 37 -31.43 -22.20 -7.43
C THR A 37 -31.14 -21.81 -8.88
N LYS A 38 -31.13 -20.50 -9.18
CA LYS A 38 -30.70 -19.97 -10.49
C LYS A 38 -29.39 -19.21 -10.34
N THR A 39 -28.45 -19.51 -11.21
CA THR A 39 -27.16 -18.82 -11.27
C THR A 39 -27.15 -17.85 -12.44
N HIS A 40 -26.78 -16.60 -12.17
CA HIS A 40 -26.58 -15.55 -13.17
C HIS A 40 -25.11 -15.14 -13.18
N GLN A 41 -24.46 -15.20 -14.36
CA GLN A 41 -23.08 -14.76 -14.53
C GLN A 41 -23.00 -13.53 -15.45
N SER A 42 -22.09 -12.61 -15.12
CA SER A 42 -21.74 -11.50 -16.00
C SER A 42 -20.88 -11.97 -17.18
N LYS A 43 -20.77 -11.13 -18.22
CA LYS A 43 -19.74 -11.32 -19.25
C LYS A 43 -18.34 -11.15 -18.61
N PRO A 44 -17.32 -11.89 -19.08
CA PRO A 44 -15.95 -11.68 -18.64
C PRO A 44 -15.46 -10.27 -18.97
N LEU A 45 -14.81 -9.62 -18.01
CA LEU A 45 -14.16 -8.33 -18.19
C LEU A 45 -12.65 -8.45 -17.91
N PRO A 46 -11.78 -7.81 -18.71
CA PRO A 46 -10.33 -7.90 -18.51
C PRO A 46 -9.90 -7.22 -17.21
N ILE A 47 -8.94 -7.83 -16.51
CA ILE A 47 -8.29 -7.30 -15.31
C ILE A 47 -6.94 -6.71 -15.72
N GLN A 48 -6.85 -5.39 -15.72
CA GLN A 48 -5.62 -4.69 -16.10
C GLN A 48 -4.68 -4.38 -14.91
N ARG A 49 -5.14 -4.58 -13.67
CA ARG A 49 -4.42 -4.17 -12.45
C ARG A 49 -4.66 -5.14 -11.29
N GLY A 50 -3.76 -5.10 -10.32
CA GLY A 50 -3.83 -5.94 -9.11
C GLY A 50 -3.35 -7.36 -9.35
N PHE A 51 -3.34 -8.16 -8.28
CA PHE A 51 -2.89 -9.56 -8.30
C PHE A 51 -4.09 -10.52 -8.24
N PRO A 52 -3.96 -11.75 -8.76
CA PRO A 52 -4.93 -12.82 -8.49
C PRO A 52 -5.16 -13.00 -6.98
N GLN A 53 -6.41 -12.87 -6.54
CA GLN A 53 -6.79 -13.05 -5.14
C GLN A 53 -6.68 -14.54 -4.76
N GLY A 54 -6.20 -14.84 -3.54
CA GLY A 54 -5.98 -16.22 -3.08
C GLY A 54 -4.65 -16.84 -3.54
N SER A 55 -3.80 -16.07 -4.23
CA SER A 55 -2.46 -16.50 -4.60
C SER A 55 -1.45 -16.31 -3.46
N VAL A 56 -0.53 -17.26 -3.32
CA VAL A 56 0.63 -17.12 -2.42
C VAL A 56 1.60 -16.05 -2.93
N LEU A 57 1.63 -15.83 -4.24
CA LEU A 57 2.57 -14.91 -4.88
C LEU A 57 2.13 -13.44 -4.83
N GLY A 58 0.82 -13.16 -4.77
CA GLY A 58 0.31 -11.79 -4.72
C GLY A 58 0.94 -10.93 -3.62
N PRO A 59 0.97 -11.40 -2.35
CA PRO A 59 1.62 -10.68 -1.26
C PRO A 59 3.12 -10.45 -1.49
N VAL A 60 3.84 -11.44 -2.02
CA VAL A 60 5.29 -11.33 -2.29
C VAL A 60 5.56 -10.27 -3.35
N LEU A 61 4.80 -10.28 -4.45
CA LEU A 61 4.91 -9.28 -5.51
C LEU A 61 4.54 -7.87 -5.02
N PHE A 62 3.54 -7.78 -4.14
CA PHE A 62 3.19 -6.49 -3.54
C PHE A 62 4.35 -5.92 -2.71
N VAL A 63 4.97 -6.72 -1.85
CA VAL A 63 6.12 -6.27 -1.05
C VAL A 63 7.27 -5.83 -1.94
N LEU A 64 7.61 -6.60 -2.99
CA LEU A 64 8.65 -6.23 -3.95
C LEU A 64 8.32 -4.91 -4.67
N PHE A 65 7.05 -4.71 -5.03
CA PHE A 65 6.59 -3.50 -5.71
C PHE A 65 6.72 -2.24 -4.85
N VAL A 66 6.42 -2.32 -3.55
CA VAL A 66 6.46 -1.16 -2.64
C VAL A 66 7.79 -0.99 -1.91
N ASN A 67 8.77 -1.87 -2.13
CA ASN A 67 9.99 -1.92 -1.32
C ASN A 67 10.82 -0.63 -1.37
N ASP A 68 10.78 0.10 -2.48
CA ASP A 68 11.48 1.38 -2.67
C ASP A 68 10.74 2.57 -2.02
N PHE A 69 9.49 2.40 -1.59
CA PHE A 69 8.71 3.44 -0.90
C PHE A 69 9.48 4.01 0.29
N SER A 70 10.05 3.14 1.12
CA SER A 70 10.81 3.55 2.32
C SER A 70 11.94 4.52 1.96
N THR A 71 12.71 4.21 0.92
CA THR A 71 13.82 5.03 0.42
C THR A 71 13.34 6.36 -0.18
N HIS A 72 12.14 6.38 -0.77
CA HIS A 72 11.54 7.60 -1.33
C HIS A 72 11.10 8.59 -0.24
N ILE A 73 10.71 8.09 0.94
CA ILE A 73 10.17 8.91 2.03
C ILE A 73 11.24 9.32 3.04
N GLN A 74 12.15 8.43 3.39
CA GLN A 74 13.11 8.63 4.48
C GLN A 74 13.96 9.89 4.30
N ASP A 75 14.08 10.67 5.37
CA ASP A 75 14.97 11.82 5.48
C ASP A 75 15.45 12.03 6.92
N GLN A 76 16.22 13.09 7.18
CA GLN A 76 16.78 13.37 8.51
C GLN A 76 15.72 13.45 9.62
N SER A 77 14.51 13.89 9.27
CA SER A 77 13.40 14.11 10.20
C SER A 77 12.34 12.99 10.18
N THR A 78 12.41 12.10 9.19
CA THR A 78 11.34 11.12 8.90
C THR A 78 11.92 9.73 8.72
N SER A 79 11.51 8.79 9.59
CA SER A 79 11.72 7.36 9.40
C SER A 79 10.45 6.71 8.86
N CYS A 80 10.59 5.67 8.04
CA CYS A 80 9.48 4.91 7.48
C CYS A 80 9.57 3.45 7.94
N VAL A 81 8.47 2.91 8.45
CA VAL A 81 8.31 1.50 8.83
C VAL A 81 7.13 0.94 8.04
N MET A 82 7.32 -0.22 7.41
CA MET A 82 6.32 -0.85 6.55
C MET A 82 6.11 -2.30 6.96
N TYR A 83 4.86 -2.74 6.90
CA TYR A 83 4.47 -4.13 7.05
C TYR A 83 3.30 -4.44 6.11
N ALA A 84 3.55 -5.24 5.06
CA ALA A 84 2.61 -5.41 3.97
C ALA A 84 2.10 -4.05 3.46
N ASP A 85 0.79 -3.80 3.49
CA ASP A 85 0.17 -2.54 3.08
C ASP A 85 0.14 -1.46 4.17
N ASP A 86 0.40 -1.82 5.43
CA ASP A 86 0.47 -0.87 6.54
C ASP A 86 1.80 -0.12 6.55
N THR A 87 1.72 1.20 6.59
CA THR A 87 2.89 2.10 6.56
C THR A 87 2.80 3.12 7.68
N THR A 88 3.87 3.24 8.46
CA THR A 88 4.01 4.22 9.54
C THR A 88 5.16 5.18 9.25
N LEU A 89 4.86 6.48 9.27
CA LEU A 89 5.85 7.55 9.18
C LEU A 89 6.13 8.10 10.58
N LEU A 90 7.37 7.94 11.05
CA LEU A 90 7.84 8.46 12.32
C LEU A 90 8.57 9.78 12.08
N ILE A 91 7.95 10.88 12.48
CA ILE A 91 8.48 12.23 12.25
C ILE A 91 8.97 12.81 13.57
N LYS A 92 10.20 13.33 13.58
CA LYS A 92 10.84 13.93 14.76
C LYS A 92 11.30 15.36 14.46
N ASN A 93 11.03 16.26 15.39
CA ASN A 93 11.59 17.60 15.40
C ASN A 93 11.62 18.14 16.85
N HIS A 94 12.40 19.19 17.09
CA HIS A 94 12.50 19.86 18.38
C HIS A 94 11.37 20.88 18.62
N THR A 95 10.71 21.35 17.56
CA THR A 95 9.59 22.30 17.64
C THR A 95 8.31 21.73 17.06
N ALA A 96 7.16 22.24 17.53
CA ALA A 96 5.86 21.83 17.02
C ALA A 96 5.67 22.27 15.56
N GLU A 97 6.10 23.48 15.18
CA GLU A 97 6.05 23.90 13.78
C GLU A 97 6.93 23.01 12.89
N GLY A 98 8.11 22.62 13.39
CA GLY A 98 9.01 21.73 12.68
C GLY A 98 8.43 20.34 12.43
N VAL A 99 7.76 19.75 13.43
CA VAL A 99 7.02 18.48 13.24
C VAL A 99 5.91 18.65 12.21
N CYS A 100 5.13 19.72 12.29
CA CYS A 100 4.03 19.99 11.36
C CYS A 100 4.52 20.14 9.91
N ALA A 101 5.60 20.89 9.69
CA ALA A 101 6.22 21.08 8.39
C ALA A 101 6.77 19.77 7.82
N ALA A 102 7.50 19.00 8.63
CA ALA A 102 8.06 17.70 8.22
C ALA A 102 6.96 16.67 7.93
N ALA A 103 5.88 16.64 8.73
CA ALA A 103 4.73 15.78 8.49
C ALA A 103 4.03 16.11 7.17
N THR A 104 3.80 17.40 6.91
CA THR A 104 3.19 17.87 5.66
C THR A 104 4.05 17.51 4.45
N ALA A 105 5.36 17.70 4.54
CA ALA A 105 6.30 17.35 3.47
C ALA A 105 6.31 15.85 3.19
N SER A 106 6.39 15.03 4.25
CA SER A 106 6.40 13.56 4.15
C SER A 106 5.09 13.01 3.59
N LEU A 107 3.95 13.53 4.02
CA LEU A 107 2.64 13.16 3.48
C LEU A 107 2.53 13.51 1.99
N LYS A 108 3.03 14.68 1.56
CA LYS A 108 3.06 15.05 0.15
C LYS A 108 3.93 14.10 -0.69
N LYS A 109 5.10 13.69 -0.18
CA LYS A 109 5.95 12.68 -0.83
C LYS A 109 5.21 11.34 -0.98
N ALA A 110 4.57 10.87 0.10
CA ALA A 110 3.80 9.62 0.09
C ALA A 110 2.63 9.67 -0.91
N LEU A 111 1.84 10.74 -0.91
CA LEU A 111 0.76 10.95 -1.87
C LEU A 111 1.27 10.96 -3.32
N LYS A 112 2.41 11.60 -3.57
CA LYS A 112 3.03 11.64 -4.89
C LYS A 112 3.48 10.25 -5.34
N TYR A 113 4.18 9.50 -4.48
CA TYR A 113 4.59 8.13 -4.77
C TYR A 113 3.38 7.26 -5.09
N CYS A 114 2.34 7.29 -4.24
CA CYS A 114 1.14 6.48 -4.46
C CYS A 114 0.45 6.84 -5.77
N LYS A 115 0.39 8.13 -6.13
CA LYS A 115 -0.17 8.58 -7.40
C LYS A 115 0.61 8.04 -8.61
N ILE A 116 1.94 8.08 -8.57
CA ILE A 116 2.81 7.60 -9.67
C ILE A 116 2.70 6.08 -9.82
N ASN A 117 2.63 5.37 -8.69
CA ASN A 117 2.59 3.91 -8.65
C ASN A 117 1.16 3.33 -8.64
N TYR A 118 0.14 4.16 -8.90
CA TYR A 118 -1.28 3.77 -8.91
C TYR A 118 -1.76 3.04 -7.63
N LEU A 119 -1.19 3.40 -6.48
CA LEU A 119 -1.61 2.91 -5.17
C LEU A 119 -2.73 3.79 -4.61
N ALA A 120 -3.76 3.16 -4.08
CA ALA A 120 -4.84 3.84 -3.39
C ALA A 120 -4.48 4.02 -1.91
N ILE A 121 -4.45 5.27 -1.45
CA ILE A 121 -4.38 5.58 -0.03
C ILE A 121 -5.80 5.49 0.54
N ASN A 122 -5.94 5.01 1.78
CA ASN A 122 -7.18 5.02 2.52
C ASN A 122 -7.18 6.15 3.56
N PRO A 123 -7.77 7.33 3.27
CA PRO A 123 -7.73 8.46 4.20
C PRO A 123 -8.48 8.18 5.49
N GLN A 124 -9.53 7.36 5.46
CA GLN A 124 -10.33 7.02 6.64
C GLN A 124 -9.55 6.17 7.65
N LYS A 125 -8.61 5.36 7.16
CA LYS A 125 -7.71 4.56 8.02
C LYS A 125 -6.40 5.28 8.35
N THR A 126 -6.11 6.40 7.69
CA THR A 126 -4.87 7.16 7.92
C THR A 126 -5.03 8.05 9.14
N ILE A 127 -4.29 7.77 10.21
CA ILE A 127 -4.35 8.51 11.48
C ILE A 127 -3.02 9.22 11.78
N GLN A 128 -3.11 10.40 12.38
CA GLN A 128 -1.96 11.12 12.92
C GLN A 128 -1.99 11.10 14.45
N ILE A 129 -0.89 10.67 15.07
CA ILE A 129 -0.74 10.64 16.53
C ILE A 129 0.46 11.51 16.90
N ASN A 130 0.26 12.46 17.81
CA ASN A 130 1.30 13.38 18.26
C ASN A 130 1.83 12.95 19.64
N PHE A 131 3.13 12.74 19.74
CA PHE A 131 3.82 12.43 21.01
C PHE A 131 4.64 13.63 21.47
N SER A 132 4.57 13.97 22.76
CA SER A 132 5.36 15.04 23.36
C SER A 132 5.75 14.68 24.79
N LYS A 133 6.96 15.09 25.21
CA LYS A 133 7.43 14.94 26.59
C LYS A 133 6.88 16.03 27.54
N LYS A 134 6.29 17.12 27.01
CA LYS A 134 5.68 18.16 27.85
C LYS A 134 4.41 17.61 28.47
N LYS A 135 4.35 17.49 29.81
CA LYS A 135 3.10 17.24 30.53
C LYS A 135 2.09 18.30 30.09
N ARG A 136 0.88 17.90 29.66
CA ARG A 136 -0.26 18.82 29.64
C ARG A 136 -0.47 19.26 31.08
N LEU A 137 -0.06 20.49 31.41
CA LEU A 137 -0.56 21.17 32.59
C LEU A 137 -2.04 21.46 32.28
N TYR A 138 -2.92 20.58 32.74
CA TYR A 138 -4.35 20.87 32.76
C TYR A 138 -4.54 22.04 33.74
N PRO A 139 -5.19 23.14 33.35
CA PRO A 139 -5.76 24.06 34.34
C PRO A 139 -6.88 23.29 35.04
N GLN A 140 -6.78 23.14 36.37
CA GLN A 140 -7.94 22.82 37.18
C GLN A 140 -8.77 24.09 37.29
N HIS A 141 -9.90 24.14 36.60
CA HIS A 141 -11.04 25.00 36.93
C HIS A 141 -12.33 24.22 36.68
#